data_AF-A0A0F9MY66-F1
#
_entry.id   AF-A0A0F9MY66-F1
#
_cell.length_a   1.000
_cell.length_b   1.000
_cell.length_c   1.000
_cell.angle_alpha   90.00
_cell.angle_beta   90.00
_cell.angle_gamma   90.00
#
_symmetry.space_group_name_H-M   'P 1'
#
loop_
_entity.id
_entity.type
_entity.pdbx_description
1 polymer ?
#
loop_
_entity_poly.entity_id
_entity_poly.type
_entity_poly.pdbx_seq_one_letter_code
_entity_poly.pdbx_strand_id
1 'polypeptide(L)'
;MAGRGNLSALALINDIKQHELDMIGVELSALRAQQDDFARQRQALSDSAARESAESTSDMRVYLHAYLSSVDRQRQGLLVESDKLSAQIEVLEEKLFDTFRESKTTRTVLARAQANVDLEAQRAEYAELDDVSRAMSFQKGALF
;
A
#
# COMPACT_ATOMS: atom_id res chain seq x y z
N MET A 1 -11.10 -32.35 -2.87
CA MET A 1 -10.58 -31.51 -3.99
C MET A 1 -11.05 -30.05 -3.93
N ALA A 2 -12.34 -29.77 -3.66
CA ALA A 2 -12.85 -28.38 -3.59
C ALA A 2 -12.20 -27.48 -2.51
N GLY A 3 -11.89 -28.02 -1.31
CA GLY A 3 -11.25 -27.27 -0.23
C GLY A 3 -9.83 -26.77 -0.54
N ARG A 4 -9.02 -27.60 -1.23
CA ARG A 4 -7.67 -27.22 -1.68
C ARG A 4 -7.70 -26.15 -2.78
N GLY A 5 -8.65 -26.24 -3.72
CA GLY A 5 -8.85 -25.21 -4.75
C GLY A 5 -9.27 -23.85 -4.19
N ASN A 6 -10.15 -23.86 -3.18
CA ASN A 6 -10.56 -22.64 -2.48
C ASN A 6 -9.39 -22.01 -1.70
N LEU A 7 -8.58 -22.81 -1.03
CA LEU A 7 -7.38 -22.35 -0.31
C LEU A 7 -6.38 -21.67 -1.26
N SER A 8 -6.08 -22.29 -2.42
CA SER A 8 -5.18 -21.69 -3.41
C SER A 8 -5.73 -20.38 -3.99
N ALA A 9 -7.06 -20.30 -4.19
CA ALA A 9 -7.68 -19.07 -4.67
C ALA A 9 -7.57 -17.94 -3.62
N LEU A 10 -7.81 -18.23 -2.34
CA LEU A 10 -7.66 -17.27 -1.25
C LEU A 10 -6.21 -16.81 -1.07
N ALA A 11 -5.24 -17.71 -1.24
CA ALA A 11 -3.81 -17.35 -1.21
C ALA A 11 -3.46 -16.39 -2.35
N LEU A 12 -3.90 -16.68 -3.57
CA LEU A 12 -3.69 -15.80 -4.72
C LEU A 12 -4.34 -14.42 -4.50
N ILE A 13 -5.55 -14.36 -3.97
CA ILE A 13 -6.22 -13.08 -3.66
C ILE A 13 -5.41 -12.29 -2.62
N ASN A 14 -4.88 -12.95 -1.59
CA ASN A 14 -4.03 -12.28 -0.60
C ASN A 14 -2.75 -11.70 -1.24
N ASP A 15 -2.11 -12.44 -2.13
CA ASP A 15 -0.88 -11.99 -2.80
C ASP A 15 -1.15 -10.81 -3.74
N ILE A 16 -2.26 -10.85 -4.48
CA ILE A 16 -2.73 -9.73 -5.30
C ILE A 16 -2.95 -8.49 -4.42
N LYS A 17 -3.64 -8.63 -3.28
CA LYS A 17 -3.90 -7.52 -2.36
C LYS A 17 -2.63 -6.96 -1.75
N GLN A 18 -1.63 -7.81 -1.47
CA GLN A 18 -0.33 -7.33 -0.99
C GLN A 18 0.38 -6.51 -2.06
N HIS A 19 0.40 -6.97 -3.31
CA HIS A 19 0.95 -6.21 -4.42
C HIS A 19 0.22 -4.89 -4.66
N GLU A 20 -1.11 -4.86 -4.54
CA GLU A 20 -1.89 -3.61 -4.64
C GLU A 20 -1.46 -2.61 -3.57
N LEU A 21 -1.28 -3.04 -2.31
CA LEU A 21 -0.78 -2.18 -1.23
C LEU A 21 0.61 -1.63 -1.52
N ASP A 22 1.52 -2.48 -2.00
CA ASP A 22 2.89 -2.08 -2.31
C ASP A 22 2.92 -1.05 -3.44
N MET A 23 2.11 -1.25 -4.49
CA MET A 23 2.00 -0.32 -5.62
C MET A 23 1.43 1.04 -5.18
N ILE A 24 0.37 1.05 -4.37
CA ILE A 24 -0.19 2.30 -3.83
C ILE A 24 0.84 3.01 -2.94
N GLY A 25 1.61 2.25 -2.14
CA GLY A 25 2.68 2.80 -1.31
C GLY A 25 3.78 3.49 -2.11
N VAL A 26 4.20 2.89 -3.24
CA VAL A 26 5.18 3.49 -4.15
C VAL A 26 4.64 4.79 -4.76
N GLU A 27 3.40 4.78 -5.23
CA GLU A 27 2.75 5.96 -5.82
C GLU A 27 2.62 7.11 -4.82
N LEU A 28 2.15 6.81 -3.60
CA LEU A 28 2.07 7.80 -2.50
C LEU A 28 3.44 8.39 -2.17
N SER A 29 4.48 7.56 -2.10
CA SER A 29 5.83 8.05 -1.83
C SER A 29 6.33 8.97 -2.94
N ALA A 30 6.03 8.67 -4.21
CA ALA A 30 6.41 9.51 -5.33
C ALA A 30 5.70 10.88 -5.30
N LEU A 31 4.39 10.88 -5.04
CA LEU A 31 3.61 12.13 -4.95
C LEU A 31 4.05 13.01 -3.79
N ARG A 32 4.33 12.42 -2.61
CA ARG A 32 4.87 13.16 -1.46
C ARG A 32 6.25 13.75 -1.76
N ALA A 33 7.12 13.01 -2.44
CA ALA A 33 8.42 13.52 -2.87
C ALA A 33 8.28 14.71 -3.84
N GLN A 34 7.28 14.67 -4.72
CA GLN A 34 6.98 15.78 -5.63
C GLN A 34 6.43 17.01 -4.88
N GLN A 35 5.58 16.80 -3.88
CA GLN A 35 5.06 17.86 -3.02
C GLN A 35 6.19 18.55 -2.23
N ASP A 36 7.11 17.77 -1.66
CA ASP A 36 8.31 18.28 -0.99
C ASP A 36 9.19 19.09 -1.95
N ASP A 37 9.30 18.64 -3.21
CA ASP A 37 10.06 19.36 -4.22
C ASP A 37 9.44 20.72 -4.55
N PHE A 38 8.12 20.80 -4.71
CA PHE A 38 7.42 22.09 -4.88
C PHE A 38 7.59 23.00 -3.67
N ALA A 39 7.57 22.47 -2.45
CA ALA A 39 7.85 23.24 -1.24
C ALA A 39 9.27 23.82 -1.26
N ARG A 40 10.28 23.02 -1.62
CA ARG A 40 11.67 23.47 -1.77
C ARG A 40 11.82 24.54 -2.85
N GLN A 41 11.21 24.35 -4.02
CA GLN A 41 11.24 25.34 -5.10
C GLN A 41 10.61 26.68 -4.69
N ARG A 42 9.47 26.64 -3.99
CA ARG A 42 8.82 27.84 -3.45
C ARG A 42 9.69 28.57 -2.43
N GLN A 43 10.40 27.83 -1.58
CA GLN A 43 11.32 28.41 -0.62
C GLN A 43 12.51 29.07 -1.33
N ALA A 44 13.11 28.39 -2.31
CA ALA A 44 14.24 28.92 -3.08
C ALA A 44 13.87 30.22 -3.82
N LEU A 45 12.66 30.28 -4.38
CA LEU A 45 12.11 31.50 -4.98
C LEU A 45 11.94 32.63 -3.96
N SER A 46 11.46 32.32 -2.76
CA SER A 46 11.33 33.29 -1.66
C SER A 46 12.70 33.84 -1.23
N ASP A 47 13.70 32.97 -1.09
CA ASP A 47 15.05 33.34 -0.69
C ASP A 47 15.76 34.16 -1.79
N SER A 48 15.49 33.85 -3.06
CA SER A 48 15.99 34.64 -4.19
C SER A 48 15.35 36.02 -4.26
N ALA A 49 14.03 36.12 -4.07
CA ALA A 49 13.32 37.39 -4.01
C ALA A 49 13.80 38.28 -2.85
N ALA A 50 14.01 37.69 -1.67
CA ALA A 50 14.52 38.41 -0.51
C ALA A 50 15.93 38.97 -0.74
N ARG A 51 16.83 38.16 -1.32
CA ARG A 51 18.19 38.59 -1.68
C ARG A 51 18.18 39.71 -2.71
N GLU A 52 17.44 39.53 -3.80
CA GLU A 52 17.33 40.55 -4.85
C GLU A 52 16.78 41.87 -4.29
N SER A 53 15.77 41.81 -3.42
CA SER A 53 15.23 43.01 -2.77
C SER A 53 16.22 43.71 -1.85
N ALA A 54 17.12 42.98 -1.19
CA ALA A 54 18.11 43.53 -0.27
C ALA A 54 19.33 44.12 -1.01
N GLU A 55 19.73 43.49 -2.11
CA GLU A 55 20.98 43.80 -2.84
C GLU A 55 20.74 44.72 -4.06
N SER A 56 19.49 45.06 -4.37
CA SER A 56 19.15 45.87 -5.56
C SER A 56 19.76 47.27 -5.56
N THR A 57 20.53 47.56 -6.61
CA THR A 57 21.10 48.87 -6.89
C THR A 57 20.05 49.87 -7.40
N SER A 58 20.35 51.17 -7.37
CA SER A 58 19.42 52.23 -7.84
C SER A 58 18.91 51.97 -9.26
N ASP A 59 19.79 51.55 -10.16
CA ASP A 59 19.47 51.34 -11.57
C ASP A 59 18.59 50.10 -11.79
N MET A 60 18.72 49.08 -10.93
CA MET A 60 17.96 47.83 -11.02
C MET A 60 16.60 47.89 -10.31
N ARG A 61 16.40 48.84 -9.38
CA ARG A 61 15.11 49.01 -8.67
C ARG A 61 13.93 49.26 -9.60
N VAL A 62 14.18 49.83 -10.79
CA VAL A 62 13.13 50.03 -11.81
C VAL A 62 12.53 48.69 -12.27
N TYR A 63 13.34 47.63 -12.30
CA TYR A 63 12.93 46.28 -12.70
C TYR A 63 12.50 45.39 -11.54
N LEU A 64 12.90 45.73 -10.30
CA LEU A 64 12.66 44.93 -9.10
C LEU A 64 11.18 44.59 -8.91
N HIS A 65 10.27 45.54 -9.12
CA HIS A 65 8.84 45.29 -8.97
C HIS A 65 8.31 44.22 -9.94
N ALA A 66 8.73 44.28 -11.22
CA ALA A 66 8.33 43.31 -12.22
C ALA A 66 8.91 41.92 -11.92
N TYR A 67 10.16 41.86 -11.44
CA TYR A 67 10.80 40.63 -10.99
C TYR A 67 10.05 39.98 -9.81
N LEU A 68 9.79 40.74 -8.73
CA LEU A 68 9.08 40.22 -7.55
C LEU A 68 7.67 39.74 -7.91
N SER A 69 6.96 40.47 -8.77
CA SER A 69 5.65 40.06 -9.29
C SER A 69 5.72 38.78 -10.14
N SER A 70 6.82 38.56 -10.85
CA SER A 70 7.06 37.32 -11.59
C SER A 70 7.28 36.15 -10.61
N VAL A 71 8.12 36.35 -9.59
CA VAL A 71 8.40 35.34 -8.57
C VAL A 71 7.12 34.96 -7.82
N ASP A 72 6.28 35.92 -7.44
CA ASP A 72 5.02 35.63 -6.75
C ASP A 72 4.06 34.81 -7.62
N ARG A 73 3.97 35.11 -8.92
CA ARG A 73 3.18 34.29 -9.85
C ARG A 73 3.70 32.86 -9.96
N GLN A 74 5.02 32.67 -10.01
CA GLN A 74 5.61 31.32 -10.02
C GLN A 74 5.32 30.56 -8.73
N ARG A 75 5.44 31.23 -7.57
CA ARG A 75 5.12 30.63 -6.26
C ARG A 75 3.65 30.25 -6.14
N GLN A 76 2.74 31.07 -6.65
CA GLN A 76 1.30 30.76 -6.72
C GLN A 76 1.04 29.57 -7.63
N GLY A 77 1.69 29.50 -8.80
CA GLY A 77 1.60 28.34 -9.70
C GLY A 77 2.01 27.04 -9.02
N LEU A 78 3.15 27.04 -8.32
CA LEU A 78 3.62 25.87 -7.56
C LEU A 78 2.68 25.49 -6.41
N LEU A 79 2.01 26.47 -5.77
CA LEU A 79 1.02 26.18 -4.73
C LEU A 79 -0.20 25.48 -5.33
N VAL A 80 -0.71 25.95 -6.47
CA VAL A 80 -1.83 25.31 -7.17
C VAL A 80 -1.49 23.88 -7.58
N GLU A 81 -0.28 23.62 -8.08
CA GLU A 81 0.16 22.25 -8.40
C GLU A 81 0.31 21.39 -7.14
N SER A 82 0.81 21.96 -6.03
CA SER A 82 0.86 21.28 -4.73
C SER A 82 -0.54 20.89 -4.23
N ASP A 83 -1.53 21.76 -4.37
CA ASP A 83 -2.91 21.48 -3.93
C ASP A 83 -3.56 20.36 -4.77
N LYS A 84 -3.26 20.31 -6.07
CA LYS A 84 -3.68 19.19 -6.93
C LYS A 84 -3.05 17.87 -6.48
N LEU A 85 -1.78 17.87 -6.08
CA LEU A 85 -1.12 16.68 -5.53
C LEU A 85 -1.74 16.26 -4.20
N SER A 86 -2.08 17.22 -3.32
CA SER A 86 -2.77 16.91 -2.05
C SER A 86 -4.06 16.14 -2.28
N ALA A 87 -4.89 16.58 -3.23
CA ALA A 87 -6.14 15.88 -3.57
C ALA A 87 -5.89 14.45 -4.10
N GLN A 88 -4.82 14.24 -4.89
CA GLN A 88 -4.46 12.90 -5.38
C GLN A 88 -3.95 12.01 -4.25
N ILE A 89 -3.15 12.55 -3.34
CA ILE A 89 -2.64 11.86 -2.15
C ILE A 89 -3.82 11.41 -1.28
N GLU A 90 -4.79 12.27 -1.00
CA GLU A 90 -5.97 11.93 -0.20
C GLU A 90 -6.76 10.75 -0.79
N VAL A 91 -6.98 10.75 -2.10
CA VAL A 91 -7.67 9.64 -2.80
C VAL A 91 -6.87 8.34 -2.71
N LEU A 92 -5.55 8.40 -2.86
CA LEU A 92 -4.71 7.21 -2.76
C LEU A 92 -4.58 6.70 -1.32
N GLU A 93 -4.61 7.58 -0.32
CA GLU A 93 -4.63 7.20 1.09
C GLU A 93 -5.94 6.48 1.44
N GLU A 94 -7.08 6.98 0.97
CA GLU A 94 -8.36 6.29 1.12
C GLU A 94 -8.33 4.90 0.48
N LYS A 95 -7.83 4.82 -0.77
CA LYS A 95 -7.66 3.55 -1.48
C LYS A 95 -6.71 2.59 -0.75
N LEU A 96 -5.63 3.10 -0.15
CA LEU A 96 -4.71 2.31 0.65
C LEU A 96 -5.42 1.72 1.87
N PHE A 97 -6.21 2.53 2.58
CA PHE A 97 -6.97 2.07 3.75
C PHE A 97 -7.99 0.99 3.41
N ASP A 98 -8.72 1.16 2.30
CA ASP A 98 -9.71 0.17 1.86
C ASP A 98 -9.05 -1.13 1.41
N THR A 99 -7.99 -1.05 0.61
CA THR A 99 -7.20 -2.23 0.19
C THR A 99 -6.62 -2.95 1.41
N PHE A 100 -6.19 -2.22 2.43
CA PHE A 100 -5.67 -2.79 3.67
C PHE A 100 -6.76 -3.51 4.48
N ARG A 101 -7.97 -2.96 4.55
CA ARG A 101 -9.12 -3.60 5.19
C ARG A 101 -9.51 -4.89 4.47
N GLU A 102 -9.53 -4.87 3.14
CA GLU A 102 -9.79 -6.06 2.32
C GLU A 102 -8.70 -7.13 2.49
N SER A 103 -7.44 -6.72 2.54
CA SER A 103 -6.30 -7.60 2.79
C SER A 103 -6.43 -8.31 4.15
N LYS A 104 -6.79 -7.58 5.22
CA LYS A 104 -7.04 -8.17 6.54
C LYS A 104 -8.16 -9.20 6.50
N THR A 105 -9.28 -8.87 5.87
CA THR A 105 -10.41 -9.80 5.73
C THR A 105 -9.97 -11.07 5.00
N THR A 106 -9.25 -10.93 3.89
CA THR A 106 -8.73 -12.05 3.11
C THR A 106 -7.82 -12.93 3.94
N ARG A 107 -6.88 -12.35 4.70
CA ARG A 107 -5.99 -13.10 5.60
C ARG A 107 -6.74 -13.88 6.67
N THR A 108 -7.76 -13.28 7.28
CA THR A 108 -8.58 -13.98 8.29
C THR A 108 -9.35 -15.15 7.68
N VAL A 109 -9.92 -14.98 6.49
CA VAL A 109 -10.64 -16.05 5.79
C VAL A 109 -9.68 -17.16 5.36
N LEU A 110 -8.50 -16.80 4.84
CA LEU A 110 -7.44 -17.74 4.45
C LEU A 110 -6.96 -18.57 5.65
N ALA A 111 -6.69 -17.93 6.79
CA ALA A 111 -6.26 -18.62 8.01
C ALA A 111 -7.32 -19.60 8.51
N ARG A 112 -8.61 -19.22 8.45
CA ARG A 112 -9.72 -20.11 8.81
C ARG A 112 -9.86 -21.28 7.85
N ALA A 113 -9.73 -21.03 6.55
CA ALA A 113 -9.77 -22.08 5.53
C ALA A 113 -8.62 -23.08 5.72
N GLN A 114 -7.41 -22.60 6.02
CA GLN A 114 -6.25 -23.44 6.34
C GLN A 114 -6.54 -24.34 7.55
N ALA A 115 -7.00 -23.75 8.66
CA ALA A 115 -7.31 -24.52 9.87
C ALA A 115 -8.36 -25.62 9.62
N ASN A 116 -9.37 -25.34 8.80
CA ASN A 116 -10.38 -26.35 8.45
C ASN A 116 -9.77 -27.51 7.62
N VAL A 117 -8.92 -27.20 6.64
CA VAL A 117 -8.22 -28.21 5.84
C VAL A 117 -7.32 -29.08 6.72
N ASP A 118 -6.62 -28.47 7.67
CA ASP A 118 -5.74 -29.18 8.59
C ASP A 118 -6.54 -30.11 9.53
N LEU A 119 -7.69 -29.66 10.03
CA LEU A 119 -8.59 -30.49 10.85
C LEU A 119 -9.19 -31.65 10.05
N GLU A 120 -9.56 -31.44 8.79
CA GLU A 120 -10.05 -32.52 7.91
C GLU A 120 -8.95 -33.55 7.65
N ALA A 121 -7.70 -33.10 7.43
CA ALA A 121 -6.56 -33.98 7.24
C ALA A 121 -6.28 -34.83 8.49
N GLN A 122 -6.29 -34.22 9.68
CA GLN A 122 -6.13 -34.94 10.95
C GLN A 122 -7.23 -35.98 11.16
N ARG A 123 -8.49 -35.64 10.87
CA ARG A 123 -9.62 -36.58 10.97
C ARG A 123 -9.48 -37.77 10.03
N ALA A 124 -9.02 -37.53 8.80
CA ALA A 124 -8.75 -38.59 7.84
C ALA A 124 -7.63 -39.52 8.33
N GLU A 125 -6.53 -38.95 8.85
CA GLU A 125 -5.41 -39.73 9.42
C GLU A 125 -5.86 -40.60 10.61
N TYR A 126 -6.65 -40.05 11.54
CA TYR A 126 -7.20 -40.83 12.65
C TYR A 126 -8.12 -41.96 12.19
N ALA A 127 -8.95 -41.73 11.15
CA ALA A 127 -9.81 -42.76 10.59
C ALA A 127 -8.99 -43.90 9.94
N GLU A 128 -7.94 -43.57 9.19
CA GLU A 128 -7.04 -44.58 8.61
C GLU A 128 -6.32 -45.40 9.69
N LEU A 129 -5.84 -44.76 10.76
CA LEU A 129 -5.21 -45.46 11.88
C LEU A 129 -6.18 -46.40 12.61
N ASP A 130 -7.43 -45.99 12.79
CA ASP A 130 -8.46 -46.82 13.41
C ASP A 130 -8.85 -48.02 12.51
N ASP A 131 -8.98 -47.81 11.20
CA ASP A 131 -9.23 -48.90 10.24
C ASP A 131 -8.07 -49.92 10.21
N VAL A 132 -6.81 -49.45 10.24
CA VAL A 132 -5.63 -50.31 10.36
C VAL A 132 -5.63 -51.08 11.69
N SER A 133 -5.96 -50.41 12.79
CA SER A 133 -6.06 -51.02 14.12
C SER A 133 -7.14 -52.11 14.18
N ARG A 134 -8.31 -51.87 13.59
CA ARG A 134 -9.39 -52.86 13.47
C ARG A 134 -8.95 -54.05 12.61
N ALA A 135 -8.37 -53.81 11.43
CA ALA A 135 -7.91 -54.87 10.53
C ALA A 135 -6.87 -55.79 11.20
N MET A 136 -5.90 -55.22 11.91
CA MET A 136 -4.90 -55.96 12.68
C MET A 136 -5.52 -56.78 13.83
N SER A 137 -6.54 -56.23 14.49
CA SER A 137 -7.27 -56.92 15.57
C SER A 137 -8.06 -58.13 15.05
N PHE A 138 -8.72 -58.01 13.89
CA PHE A 138 -9.41 -59.13 13.24
C PHE A 138 -8.44 -60.23 12.78
N GLN A 139 -7.25 -59.85 12.28
CA GLN A 139 -6.22 -60.83 11.88
C GLN A 139 -5.67 -61.62 13.07
N LYS A 140 -5.61 -61.02 14.27
CA LYS A 140 -5.20 -61.71 15.51
C LYS A 140 -6.28 -62.62 16.08
N GLY A 141 -7.56 -62.29 15.88
CA GLY A 141 -8.71 -63.07 16.35
C GLY A 141 -9.01 -64.33 15.51
N ALA A 142 -8.50 -64.42 14.27
CA ALA A 142 -8.69 -65.56 13.38
C ALA A 142 -7.66 -66.70 13.58
N LEU A 143 -6.75 -66.57 14.55
CA LEU A 143 -5.67 -67.53 14.86
C LEU A 143 -5.94 -68.36 16.13
N PHE A 144 -7.19 -68.40 16.61
CA PHE A 144 -7.64 -69.28 17.69
C PHE A 144 -8.83 -70.13 17.26
#